data_AF-A0A660Y746-F1
#
_entry.id   AF-A0A660Y746-F1
#
_cell.length_a   1.000
_cell.length_b   1.000
_cell.length_c   1.000
_cell.angle_alpha   90.00
_cell.angle_beta   90.00
_cell.angle_gamma   90.00
#
_symmetry.space_group_name_H-M   'P 1'
#
loop_
_entity.id
_entity.type
_entity.pdbx_description
1 polymer ?
#
loop_
_entity_poly.entity_id
_entity_poly.type
_entity_poly.pdbx_seq_one_letter_code
_entity_poly.pdbx_strand_id
1 'polypeptide(L)'
;MTVAIWVMGFSGIVAQVLLLRELLIVFSGNELSIGIVLANWLVLEAAGSFLLGKKIESLRRKLEAYVLVQTMFSFALPLAVYGVRSLRGAIGVVSGEGFGLPVIFLSSFLLLLPVSLPHGALFTFGCRLYA
;
A
#
# COMPACT_ATOMS: atom_id res chain seq x y z
N MET A 1 -2.11 -20.21 -11.72
CA MET A 1 -2.02 -18.74 -11.92
C MET A 1 -3.30 -18.01 -11.53
N THR A 2 -4.46 -18.38 -12.08
CA THR A 2 -5.73 -17.66 -11.90
C THR A 2 -6.08 -17.42 -10.43
N VAL A 3 -5.99 -18.46 -9.58
CA VAL A 3 -6.23 -18.34 -8.14
C VAL A 3 -5.29 -17.32 -7.47
N ALA A 4 -4.01 -17.27 -7.85
CA ALA A 4 -3.05 -16.33 -7.28
C ALA A 4 -3.39 -14.87 -7.64
N ILE A 5 -3.88 -14.63 -8.86
CA ILE A 5 -4.32 -13.30 -9.31
C ILE A 5 -5.57 -12.86 -8.52
N TRP A 6 -6.54 -13.76 -8.33
CA TRP A 6 -7.72 -13.50 -7.49
C TRP A 6 -7.33 -13.20 -6.04
N VAL A 7 -6.44 -14.00 -5.46
CA VAL A 7 -5.95 -13.80 -4.09
C VAL A 7 -5.21 -12.47 -3.97
N MET A 8 -4.38 -12.12 -4.95
CA MET A 8 -3.68 -10.83 -4.99
C MET A 8 -4.68 -9.66 -4.98
N GLY A 9 -5.65 -9.65 -5.90
CA GLY A 9 -6.66 -8.58 -5.96
C GLY A 9 -7.50 -8.49 -4.68
N PHE A 10 -7.93 -9.63 -4.13
CA PHE A 10 -8.65 -9.67 -2.86
C PHE A 10 -7.80 -9.12 -1.71
N SER A 11 -6.53 -9.53 -1.63
CA SER A 11 -5.61 -9.05 -0.60
C SER A 11 -5.32 -7.56 -0.71
N GLY A 12 -5.28 -7.01 -1.92
CA GLY A 12 -5.17 -5.58 -2.18
C GLY A 12 -6.35 -4.77 -1.65
N ILE A 13 -7.58 -5.22 -1.92
CA ILE A 13 -8.79 -4.58 -1.41
C ILE A 13 -8.83 -4.62 0.12
N VAL A 14 -8.53 -5.78 0.71
CA VAL A 14 -8.47 -5.94 2.17
C VAL A 14 -7.41 -5.01 2.77
N ALA A 15 -6.20 -4.96 2.18
CA ALA A 15 -5.12 -4.08 2.60
C ALA A 15 -5.52 -2.61 2.55
N GLN A 16 -6.10 -2.18 1.43
CA GLN A 16 -6.52 -0.81 1.21
C GLN A 16 -7.58 -0.39 2.24
N VAL A 17 -8.64 -1.20 2.42
CA VAL A 17 -9.72 -0.89 3.36
C VAL A 17 -9.21 -0.86 4.81
N LEU A 18 -8.36 -1.81 5.19
CA LEU A 18 -7.82 -1.90 6.54
C LEU A 18 -6.92 -0.70 6.86
N LEU A 19 -5.94 -0.40 6.00
CA LEU A 19 -5.03 0.72 6.21
C LEU A 19 -5.75 2.08 6.13
N LEU A 20 -6.70 2.23 5.21
CA LEU A 20 -7.54 3.43 5.15
C LEU A 20 -8.30 3.63 6.47
N ARG A 21 -8.95 2.59 7.00
CA ARG A 21 -9.68 2.70 8.27
C ARG A 21 -8.76 3.08 9.44
N GLU A 22 -7.63 2.41 9.58
CA GLU A 22 -6.67 2.69 10.66
C GLU A 22 -6.14 4.13 10.57
N LEU A 23 -5.79 4.61 9.37
CA LEU A 23 -5.33 6.00 9.17
C LEU A 23 -6.43 7.02 9.48
N LEU A 24 -7.68 6.75 9.10
CA LEU A 24 -8.80 7.65 9.40
C LEU A 24 -9.11 7.74 10.90
N ILE A 25 -8.95 6.64 11.62
CA ILE A 25 -9.07 6.65 13.09
C ILE A 25 -7.99 7.53 13.71
N VAL A 26 -6.77 7.53 13.15
CA VAL A 26 -5.65 8.35 13.65
C VAL A 26 -5.81 9.83 13.31
N PHE A 27 -6.27 10.16 12.10
CA PHE A 27 -6.37 11.56 11.64
C PHE A 27 -7.69 12.25 11.97
N SER A 28 -8.55 11.67 12.82
CA SER A 28 -9.89 12.18 13.11
C SER A 28 -10.71 12.39 11.83
N GLY A 29 -10.71 11.35 10.98
CA GLY A 29 -11.37 11.21 9.67
C GLY A 29 -12.16 12.41 9.15
N ASN A 30 -11.61 13.07 8.12
CA ASN A 30 -12.34 14.01 7.27
C ASN A 30 -12.33 13.50 5.80
N GLU A 31 -13.27 13.96 4.99
CA GLU A 31 -13.43 13.62 3.57
C GLU A 31 -12.14 13.91 2.77
N LEU A 32 -11.50 15.04 3.04
CA LEU A 32 -10.24 15.41 2.41
C LEU A 32 -9.10 14.45 2.77
N SER A 33 -9.07 13.96 4.02
CA SER A 33 -8.07 12.97 4.46
C SER A 33 -8.26 11.63 3.73
N ILE A 34 -9.51 11.21 3.52
CA ILE A 34 -9.82 10.01 2.71
C ILE A 34 -9.25 10.18 1.29
N GLY A 35 -9.54 11.32 0.67
CA GLY A 35 -9.05 11.64 -0.67
C GLY A 35 -7.53 11.58 -0.78
N ILE A 36 -6.82 12.17 0.18
CA ILE A 36 -5.35 12.18 0.22
C ILE A 36 -4.78 10.76 0.39
N VAL A 37 -5.32 9.98 1.32
CA VAL A 37 -4.83 8.61 1.57
C VAL A 37 -5.05 7.73 0.34
N LEU A 38 -6.21 7.82 -0.31
CA LEU A 38 -6.50 7.09 -1.54
C LEU A 38 -5.63 7.56 -2.72
N ALA A 39 -5.42 8.87 -2.87
CA ALA A 39 -4.53 9.40 -3.89
C ALA A 39 -3.09 8.88 -3.71
N ASN A 40 -2.59 8.87 -2.47
CA ASN A 40 -1.28 8.31 -2.15
C ASN A 40 -1.19 6.81 -2.47
N TRP A 41 -2.23 6.04 -2.12
CA TRP A 41 -2.31 4.62 -2.48
C TRP A 41 -2.16 4.41 -3.99
N LEU A 42 -2.98 5.12 -4.78
CA LEU A 42 -3.03 4.96 -6.24
C LEU A 42 -1.74 5.43 -6.93
N VAL A 43 -1.16 6.56 -6.50
CA VAL A 43 0.11 7.06 -7.05
C VAL A 43 1.24 6.06 -6.81
N LEU A 44 1.30 5.48 -5.62
CA LEU A 44 2.32 4.48 -5.28
C LEU A 44 2.10 3.15 -6.02
N GLU A 45 0.84 2.71 -6.19
CA GLU A 45 0.54 1.54 -7.02
C GLU A 45 0.94 1.76 -8.49
N ALA A 46 0.61 2.92 -9.05
CA ALA A 46 1.00 3.28 -10.41
C ALA A 46 2.53 3.32 -10.56
N ALA A 47 3.23 3.90 -9.57
CA ALA A 47 4.69 3.91 -9.55
C ALA A 47 5.26 2.48 -9.46
N GLY A 48 4.69 1.62 -8.63
CA GLY A 48 5.12 0.22 -8.48
C GLY A 48 4.92 -0.57 -9.76
N SER A 49 3.74 -0.43 -10.37
CA SER A 49 3.39 -1.03 -11.65
C SER A 49 4.33 -0.59 -12.78
N PHE A 50 4.68 0.70 -12.85
CA PHE A 50 5.54 1.24 -13.89
C PHE A 50 7.03 0.89 -13.70
N LEU A 51 7.57 1.15 -12.51
CA LEU A 51 9.00 0.99 -12.21
C LEU A 51 9.41 -0.48 -12.23
N LEU A 52 8.65 -1.32 -11.52
CA LEU A 52 8.96 -2.75 -11.43
C LEU A 52 8.45 -3.49 -12.66
N GLY A 53 7.37 -3.02 -13.30
CA GLY A 53 6.83 -3.58 -14.55
C GLY A 53 7.83 -3.58 -15.70
N LYS A 54 8.62 -2.52 -15.87
CA LYS A 54 9.71 -2.48 -16.86
C LYS A 54 10.83 -3.48 -16.57
N LYS A 55 11.09 -3.76 -15.28
CA LYS A 55 12.14 -4.68 -14.85
C LYS A 55 11.77 -6.15 -15.06
N ILE A 56 10.50 -6.45 -15.31
CA ILE A 56 9.97 -7.81 -15.56
C ILE A 56 10.48 -8.37 -16.90
N GLU A 57 10.62 -7.52 -17.92
CA GLU A 57 10.95 -7.95 -19.27
C GLU A 57 12.36 -8.56 -19.36
N SER A 58 13.28 -8.13 -18.50
CA SER A 58 14.63 -8.69 -18.42
C SER A 58 14.75 -9.87 -17.44
N LEU A 59 13.71 -10.23 -16.69
CA LEU A 59 13.77 -11.28 -15.68
C LEU A 59 13.50 -12.67 -16.27
N ARG A 60 14.51 -13.53 -16.19
CA ARG A 60 14.43 -14.94 -16.62
C ARG A 60 13.53 -15.81 -15.72
N ARG A 61 13.35 -15.43 -14.44
CA ARG A 61 12.59 -16.18 -13.41
C ARG A 61 11.38 -15.38 -12.90
N LYS A 62 10.40 -15.14 -13.78
CA LYS A 62 9.20 -14.31 -13.49
C LYS A 62 8.35 -14.82 -12.31
N LEU A 63 8.22 -16.14 -12.18
CA LEU A 63 7.46 -16.78 -11.09
C LEU A 63 8.09 -16.53 -9.71
N GLU A 64 9.41 -16.64 -9.60
CA GLU A 64 10.09 -16.41 -8.33
C GLU A 64 10.07 -14.95 -7.90
N ALA A 65 10.23 -14.03 -8.86
CA ALA A 65 10.04 -12.61 -8.60
C ALA A 65 8.62 -12.32 -8.09
N TYR A 66 7.59 -12.94 -8.67
CA TYR A 66 6.22 -12.81 -8.20
C TYR A 66 6.05 -13.30 -6.75
N VAL A 67 6.54 -14.50 -6.44
CA VAL A 67 6.46 -15.07 -5.08
C VAL A 67 7.23 -14.21 -4.07
N LEU A 68 8.41 -13.70 -4.44
CA LEU A 68 9.20 -12.81 -3.59
C LEU A 68 8.44 -11.53 -3.26
N VAL A 69 7.89 -10.84 -4.28
CA VAL A 69 7.14 -9.60 -4.08
C VAL A 69 5.84 -9.85 -3.29
N GLN A 70 5.17 -10.98 -3.52
CA GLN A 70 3.96 -11.39 -2.78
C GLN A 70 4.29 -11.61 -1.29
N THR A 71 5.44 -12.22 -1.03
CA THR A 71 5.95 -12.44 0.34
C THR A 71 6.30 -11.10 0.99
N MET A 72 7.00 -10.21 0.28
CA MET A 72 7.31 -8.85 0.76
C MET A 72 6.04 -8.07 1.10
N PHE A 73 5.02 -8.10 0.24
CA PHE A 73 3.72 -7.48 0.50
C PHE A 73 3.06 -8.04 1.77
N SER A 74 3.10 -9.37 1.94
CA SER A 74 2.51 -10.05 3.10
C SER A 74 3.17 -9.65 4.42
N PHE A 75 4.48 -9.40 4.44
CA PHE A 75 5.18 -8.88 5.62
C PHE A 75 5.03 -7.37 5.79
N ALA A 76 4.95 -6.62 4.69
CA ALA A 76 4.79 -5.18 4.72
C ALA A 76 3.45 -4.77 5.31
N LEU A 77 2.38 -5.55 5.10
CA LEU A 77 1.04 -5.22 5.58
C LEU A 77 0.94 -5.17 7.13
N PRO A 78 1.33 -6.22 7.89
CA PRO A 78 1.40 -6.14 9.34
C PRO A 78 2.30 -5.02 9.85
N LEU A 79 3.43 -4.78 9.17
CA LEU A 79 4.35 -3.71 9.52
C LEU A 79 3.72 -2.32 9.33
N ALA A 80 2.99 -2.10 8.24
CA ALA A 80 2.28 -0.85 7.99
C ALA A 80 1.17 -0.64 9.02
N VAL A 81 0.40 -1.67 9.36
CA VAL A 81 -0.62 -1.59 10.43
C VAL A 81 0.02 -1.24 11.77
N TYR A 82 1.14 -1.88 12.11
CA TYR A 82 1.90 -1.55 13.31
C TYR A 82 2.43 -0.11 13.28
N GLY A 83 2.90 0.36 12.12
CA GLY A 83 3.34 1.73 11.91
C GLY A 83 2.22 2.75 12.12
N VAL A 84 1.03 2.51 11.56
CA VAL A 84 -0.16 3.36 11.76
C VAL A 84 -0.55 3.39 13.24
N ARG A 85 -0.54 2.24 13.93
CA ARG A 85 -0.82 2.18 15.37
C ARG A 85 0.22 2.91 16.22
N SER A 86 1.49 2.79 15.85
CA SER A 86 2.59 3.49 16.53
C SER A 86 2.50 4.99 16.31
N LEU A 87 2.03 5.44 15.15
CA LEU A 87 1.79 6.85 14.84
C LEU A 87 0.80 7.47 15.85
N ARG A 88 -0.25 6.72 16.22
CA ARG A 88 -1.20 7.14 17.26
C ARG A 88 -0.54 7.40 18.61
N GLY A 89 0.42 6.54 19.01
CA GLY A 89 1.14 6.68 20.27
C GLY A 89 2.26 7.71 20.23
N ALA A 90 2.94 7.84 19.09
CA ALA A 90 4.12 8.69 18.92
C ALA A 90 3.78 10.17 18.75
N ILE A 91 2.67 10.49 18.07
CA ILE A 91 2.40 11.91 17.77
C ILE A 91 1.79 12.65 18.97
N GLY A 92 1.26 11.96 19.99
CA GLY A 92 0.88 12.60 21.26
C GLY A 92 0.01 13.86 21.08
N VAL A 93 -0.80 13.89 20.00
CA VAL A 93 -1.55 15.10 19.63
C VAL A 93 -2.51 15.40 20.75
N VAL A 94 -2.43 16.63 21.26
CA VAL A 94 -3.40 17.20 22.19
C VAL A 94 -4.78 17.00 21.57
N SER A 95 -5.62 16.23 22.26
CA SER A 95 -6.97 15.92 21.79
C SER A 95 -7.73 17.23 21.52
N GLY A 96 -7.86 17.61 20.24
CA GLY A 96 -8.53 18.85 19.85
C GLY A 96 -7.98 19.55 18.60
N GLU A 97 -6.70 19.37 18.23
CA GLU A 97 -6.17 19.90 16.97
C GLU A 97 -6.14 18.81 15.89
N GLY A 98 -6.84 19.06 14.77
CA GLY A 98 -6.77 18.20 13.61
C GLY A 98 -5.37 18.20 12.99
N PHE A 99 -4.93 17.05 12.48
CA PHE A 99 -3.67 16.98 11.76
C PHE A 99 -3.66 17.93 10.56
N GLY A 100 -2.59 18.72 10.41
CA GLY A 100 -2.39 19.53 9.22
C GLY A 100 -2.29 18.67 7.96
N LEU A 101 -2.78 19.18 6.82
CA LEU A 101 -2.75 18.47 5.54
C LEU A 101 -1.36 17.96 5.12
N PRO A 102 -0.26 18.71 5.30
CA PRO A 102 1.08 18.19 4.96
C PRO A 102 1.46 16.97 5.78
N VAL A 103 1.04 16.92 7.06
CA VAL A 103 1.33 15.80 7.95
C VAL A 103 0.54 14.57 7.52
N ILE A 104 -0.75 14.72 7.19
CA ILE A 104 -1.59 13.62 6.67
C ILE A 104 -0.99 13.06 5.38
N PHE A 105 -0.62 13.93 4.44
CA PHE A 105 -0.02 13.51 3.17
C PHE A 105 1.28 12.74 3.40
N LEU A 106 2.23 13.32 4.15
CA LEU A 106 3.55 12.72 4.28
C LEU A 106 3.52 11.42 5.10
N SER A 107 2.80 11.40 6.22
CA SER A 107 2.69 10.21 7.06
C SER A 107 1.97 9.06 6.35
N SER A 108 0.85 9.34 5.67
CA SER A 108 0.16 8.31 4.87
C SER A 108 1.02 7.84 3.70
N PHE A 109 1.70 8.74 3.00
CA PHE A 109 2.58 8.38 1.89
C PHE A 109 3.69 7.42 2.35
N LEU A 110 4.41 7.74 3.43
CA LEU A 110 5.48 6.88 3.95
C LEU A 110 4.96 5.53 4.46
N LEU A 111 3.80 5.51 5.14
CA LEU A 111 3.23 4.28 5.68
C LEU A 111 2.66 3.35 4.60
N LEU A 112 2.11 3.92 3.53
CA LEU A 112 1.55 3.15 2.42
C LEU A 112 2.65 2.63 1.48
N LEU A 113 3.75 3.37 1.32
CA LEU A 113 4.87 3.04 0.44
C LEU A 113 5.32 1.57 0.49
N PRO A 114 5.60 0.95 1.66
CA PRO A 114 6.05 -0.44 1.71
C PRO A 114 4.98 -1.46 1.28
N VAL A 115 3.70 -1.08 1.22
CA VAL A 115 2.58 -1.98 0.88
C VAL A 115 2.12 -1.76 -0.56
N SER A 116 1.87 -0.52 -0.97
CA SER A 116 1.28 -0.19 -2.27
C SER A 116 2.26 -0.33 -3.43
N LEU A 117 3.57 -0.07 -3.23
CA LEU A 117 4.58 -0.27 -4.29
C LEU A 117 4.70 -1.76 -4.68
N PRO A 118 4.92 -2.71 -3.74
CA PRO A 118 4.93 -4.13 -4.07
C PRO A 118 3.59 -4.61 -4.65
N HIS A 119 2.47 -4.11 -4.14
CA HIS A 119 1.14 -4.50 -4.61
C HIS A 119 0.92 -4.08 -6.08
N GLY A 120 1.24 -2.83 -6.43
CA GLY A 120 1.17 -2.35 -7.82
C GLY A 120 2.07 -3.15 -8.77
N ALA A 121 3.24 -3.58 -8.30
CA ALA A 121 4.11 -4.45 -9.07
C ALA A 121 3.48 -5.84 -9.32
N LEU A 122 2.88 -6.45 -8.29
CA LEU A 122 2.22 -7.76 -8.38
C LEU A 122 1.13 -7.80 -9.44
N PHE A 123 0.40 -6.70 -9.62
CA PHE A 123 -0.58 -6.57 -10.69
C PHE A 123 0.06 -6.77 -12.07
N THR A 124 1.15 -6.04 -12.38
CA THR A 124 1.85 -6.15 -13.66
C THR A 124 2.49 -7.52 -13.85
N PHE A 125 3.08 -8.10 -12.81
CA PHE A 125 3.59 -9.48 -12.85
C PHE A 125 2.46 -10.48 -13.17
N GLY A 126 1.32 -10.36 -12.50
CA GLY A 126 0.15 -11.23 -12.71
C GLY A 126 -0.36 -11.19 -14.14
N CYS A 127 -0.52 -9.99 -14.73
CA CYS A 127 -0.93 -9.84 -16.13
C CYS A 127 0.08 -10.46 -17.10
N ARG A 128 1.38 -10.25 -16.87
CA ARG A 128 2.46 -10.79 -17.74
C ARG A 128 2.71 -12.28 -17.61
N LEU A 129 2.29 -12.88 -16.50
CA LEU A 129 2.37 -14.32 -16.24
C LEU A 129 1.14 -15.06 -16.77
N TYR A 130 0.04 -14.35 -16.98
CA TYR A 130 -1.19 -14.89 -17.56
C TYR A 130 -1.23 -14.78 -19.09
N ALA A 131 -0.61 -13.73 -19.65
CA ALA A 131 -0.42 -13.55 -21.09
C ALA A 131 0.65 -14.49 -21.65
#